data_AF-A0A6I3SI34-F1
#
_entry.id   AF-A0A6I3SI34-F1
#
_cell.length_a   1.000
_cell.length_b   1.000
_cell.length_c   1.000
_cell.angle_alpha   90.00
_cell.angle_beta   90.00
_cell.angle_gamma   90.00
#
_symmetry.space_group_name_H-M   'P 1'
#
loop_
_entity.id
_entity.type
_entity.pdbx_description
1 polymer ?
#
loop_
_entity_poly.entity_id
_entity_poly.type
_entity_poly.pdbx_seq_one_letter_code
_entity_poly.pdbx_strand_id
1 'polypeptide(L)'
;MGRTKENILKALVYEQAAYYNYRKFAEEAKKDGLSEAEALFLELAAQEMEHKNRLLGQLKNLVPPDLTRGKRRLSLVTNHTLGSSQE
;
A
#
# COMPACT_ATOMS: atom_id res chain seq x y z
N MET A 1 -5.00 12.66 -14.79
CA MET A 1 -4.42 12.28 -13.50
C MET A 1 -4.87 10.90 -12.94
N GLY A 2 -5.89 10.23 -13.50
CA GLY A 2 -6.39 8.95 -12.94
C GLY A 2 -5.37 7.79 -12.84
N ARG A 3 -4.37 7.75 -13.72
CA ARG A 3 -3.40 6.65 -13.80
C ARG A 3 -2.33 6.67 -12.68
N THR A 4 -2.01 7.82 -12.10
CA THR A 4 -0.90 7.94 -11.15
C THR A 4 -1.17 7.20 -9.83
N LYS A 5 -2.38 7.35 -9.27
CA LYS A 5 -2.78 6.65 -8.04
C LYS A 5 -2.80 5.13 -8.22
N GLU A 6 -3.37 4.67 -9.33
CA GLU A 6 -3.43 3.24 -9.66
C GLU A 6 -2.03 2.65 -9.86
N ASN A 7 -1.13 3.38 -10.53
CA ASN A 7 0.24 2.94 -10.73
C ASN A 7 1.02 2.84 -9.41
N ILE A 8 0.84 3.79 -8.49
CA ILE A 8 1.46 3.75 -7.16
C ILE A 8 0.93 2.56 -6.34
N LEU A 9 -0.39 2.30 -6.39
CA LEU A 9 -0.98 1.13 -5.72
C LEU A 9 -0.41 -0.18 -6.27
N LYS A 10 -0.32 -0.31 -7.60
CA LYS A 10 0.30 -1.48 -8.24
C LYS A 10 1.74 -1.66 -7.80
N ALA A 11 2.55 -0.60 -7.89
CA ALA A 11 3.94 -0.62 -7.45
C ALA A 11 4.05 -1.07 -5.99
N LEU A 12 3.22 -0.52 -5.10
CA LEU A 12 3.22 -0.87 -3.67
C LEU A 12 2.96 -2.37 -3.42
N VAL A 13 2.04 -2.98 -4.18
CA VAL A 13 1.79 -4.43 -4.13
C VAL A 13 3.00 -5.21 -4.61
N TYR A 14 3.66 -4.76 -5.68
CA TYR A 14 4.88 -5.41 -6.18
C TYR A 14 6.04 -5.31 -5.20
N GLU A 15 6.32 -4.14 -4.59
CA GLU A 15 7.39 -4.00 -3.59
C GLU A 15 7.10 -4.87 -2.36
N GLN A 16 5.83 -4.97 -1.95
CA GLN A 16 5.44 -5.85 -0.86
C GLN A 16 5.67 -7.32 -1.19
N ALA A 17 5.35 -7.76 -2.41
CA ALA A 17 5.60 -9.13 -2.86
C ALA A 17 7.11 -9.42 -2.93
N ALA A 18 7.91 -8.50 -3.46
CA ALA A 18 9.37 -8.61 -3.52
C ALA A 18 9.99 -8.72 -2.12
N TYR A 19 9.57 -7.86 -1.18
CA TYR A 19 9.97 -7.95 0.23
C TYR A 19 9.76 -9.36 0.81
N TYR A 20 8.56 -9.93 0.66
CA TYR A 20 8.26 -11.26 1.19
C TYR A 20 9.09 -12.35 0.51
N ASN A 21 9.29 -12.26 -0.81
CA ASN A 21 10.12 -13.21 -1.54
C ASN A 21 11.58 -13.17 -1.09
N TYR A 22 12.18 -11.99 -0.96
CA TYR A 22 13.56 -11.87 -0.50
C TYR A 22 13.72 -12.34 0.94
N ARG A 23 12.76 -12.08 1.84
CA ARG A 23 12.78 -12.67 3.19
C ARG A 23 12.75 -14.19 3.16
N LYS A 24 11.92 -14.78 2.29
CA LYS A 24 11.85 -16.24 2.12
C LYS A 24 13.19 -16.79 1.60
N PHE A 25 13.81 -16.14 0.62
CA PHE A 25 15.11 -16.56 0.10
C PHE A 25 16.24 -16.43 1.12
N ALA A 26 16.20 -15.39 1.97
CA ALA A 26 17.13 -15.29 3.10
C ALA A 26 16.98 -16.46 4.08
N GLU A 27 15.73 -16.87 4.39
CA GLU A 27 15.47 -18.03 5.24
C GLU A 27 15.93 -19.35 4.61
N GLU A 28 15.80 -19.50 3.30
CA GLU A 28 16.32 -20.67 2.56
C GLU A 28 17.85 -20.68 2.55
N ALA A 29 18.49 -19.56 2.20
CA ALA A 29 19.96 -19.42 2.22
C ALA A 29 20.56 -19.71 3.60
N LYS A 30 19.88 -19.28 4.67
CA LYS A 30 20.27 -19.58 6.04
C LYS A 30 20.25 -21.08 6.35
N LYS A 31 19.23 -21.81 5.88
CA LYS A 31 19.13 -23.26 6.08
C LYS A 31 20.26 -24.00 5.35
N ASP A 32 20.66 -23.49 4.20
CA ASP A 32 21.73 -24.06 3.37
C ASP A 32 23.13 -23.61 3.79
N GLY A 33 23.25 -22.75 4.81
CA GLY A 33 24.54 -22.23 5.31
C GLY A 33 25.18 -21.16 4.43
N LEU A 34 24.45 -20.60 3.48
CA LEU A 34 24.91 -19.60 2.51
C LEU A 34 24.85 -18.19 3.10
N SER A 35 25.78 -17.86 4.00
CA SER A 35 25.76 -16.63 4.79
C SER A 35 25.79 -15.33 3.96
N GLU A 36 26.53 -15.31 2.84
CA GLU A 36 26.57 -14.15 1.93
C GLU A 36 25.23 -13.93 1.21
N ALA A 37 24.58 -15.02 0.79
CA ALA A 37 23.29 -14.95 0.13
C ALA A 37 22.18 -14.53 1.12
N GLU A 38 22.22 -15.03 2.37
CA GLU A 38 21.32 -14.57 3.43
C GLU A 38 21.45 -13.05 3.62
N ALA A 39 22.68 -12.54 3.78
CA ALA A 39 22.92 -11.10 3.97
C ALA A 39 22.42 -10.26 2.79
N LEU A 40 22.71 -10.70 1.56
CA LEU A 40 22.25 -10.03 0.35
C LEU A 40 20.72 -9.98 0.26
N PHE A 41 20.03 -11.09 0.51
CA PHE A 41 18.57 -11.13 0.46
C PHE A 41 17.92 -10.31 1.58
N LEU A 42 18.54 -10.24 2.76
CA LEU A 42 18.08 -9.36 3.83
C LEU A 42 18.24 -7.88 3.47
N GLU A 43 19.35 -7.51 2.83
CA GLU A 43 19.57 -6.14 2.33
C GLU A 43 18.53 -5.77 1.26
N LEU A 44 18.31 -6.63 0.27
CA LEU A 44 17.28 -6.43 -0.76
C LEU A 44 15.89 -6.28 -0.14
N ALA A 45 15.53 -7.13 0.83
CA ALA A 45 14.26 -6.99 1.54
C ALA A 45 14.17 -5.63 2.27
N ALA A 46 15.24 -5.15 2.89
CA ALA A 46 15.24 -3.83 3.52
C ALA A 46 15.00 -2.70 2.50
N GLN A 47 15.63 -2.77 1.32
CA GLN A 47 15.43 -1.80 0.25
C GLN A 47 13.96 -1.77 -0.24
N GLU A 48 13.32 -2.93 -0.42
CA GLU A 48 11.90 -2.96 -0.84
C GLU A 48 10.94 -2.44 0.24
N MET A 49 11.31 -2.59 1.52
CA MET A 49 10.56 -1.95 2.60
C MET A 49 10.65 -0.42 2.52
N GLU A 50 11.82 0.13 2.21
CA GLU A 50 11.99 1.57 2.00
C GLU A 50 11.22 2.06 0.77
N HIS A 51 11.28 1.33 -0.36
CA HIS A 51 10.48 1.62 -1.55
C HIS A 51 8.98 1.67 -1.24
N LYS A 52 8.47 0.65 -0.52
CA LYS A 52 7.07 0.61 -0.08
C LYS A 52 6.71 1.80 0.80
N ASN A 53 7.56 2.17 1.74
CA ASN A 53 7.33 3.32 2.64
C ASN A 53 7.28 4.64 1.86
N ARG A 54 8.16 4.82 0.87
CA ARG A 54 8.16 5.99 -0.03
C ARG A 54 6.87 6.06 -0.85
N LEU A 55 6.45 4.94 -1.45
CA LEU A 55 5.21 4.85 -2.23
C LEU A 55 3.98 5.14 -1.36
N LEU A 56 3.96 4.66 -0.11
CA LEU A 56 2.89 4.96 0.84
C LEU A 56 2.83 6.46 1.17
N GLY A 57 3.99 7.11 1.31
CA GLY A 57 4.08 8.57 1.48
C GLY A 57 3.47 9.32 0.28
N GLN A 58 3.83 8.92 -0.94
CA GLN A 58 3.28 9.50 -2.17
C GLN A 58 1.76 9.29 -2.27
N LEU A 59 1.28 8.09 -1.91
CA LEU A 59 -0.15 7.77 -1.96
C LEU A 59 -0.96 8.63 -0.99
N LYS A 60 -0.45 8.91 0.22
CA LYS A 60 -1.10 9.81 1.19
C LYS A 60 -1.31 11.22 0.64
N ASN A 61 -0.39 11.72 -0.20
CA ASN A 61 -0.52 13.04 -0.83
C ASN A 61 -1.55 13.05 -1.96
N LEU A 62 -1.92 11.89 -2.50
CA LEU A 62 -2.86 11.74 -3.61
C LEU A 62 -4.27 11.29 -3.16
N VAL A 63 -4.42 10.92 -1.89
CA VAL A 63 -5.69 10.44 -1.32
C VAL A 63 -6.14 11.44 -0.26
N PRO A 64 -7.41 11.90 -0.29
CA PRO A 64 -7.87 12.85 0.69
C PRO A 64 -7.81 12.25 2.11
N PRO A 65 -7.56 13.09 3.13
CA PRO A 65 -7.22 12.63 4.48
C PRO A 65 -8.34 11.85 5.16
N ASP A 66 -9.58 12.04 4.72
CA ASP A 66 -10.80 11.34 5.14
C ASP A 66 -10.83 9.84 4.76
N LEU A 67 -10.02 9.42 3.78
CA LEU A 67 -9.80 8.03 3.39
C LEU A 67 -8.58 7.39 4.11
N THR A 68 -7.75 8.20 4.77
CA THR A 68 -6.55 7.74 5.49
C THR A 68 -6.77 7.60 7.01
N ARG A 69 -7.82 8.21 7.55
CA ARG A 69 -8.22 8.07 8.96
C ARG A 69 -9.43 7.14 9.06
N GLY A 70 -9.30 6.05 9.81
CA GLY A 70 -10.35 5.05 10.06
C GLY A 70 -11.52 5.56 10.91
N LYS A 71 -12.12 6.70 10.58
CA LYS A 71 -13.35 7.21 11.18
C LYS A 71 -14.19 7.96 10.15
N ARG A 72 -14.94 7.23 9.33
CA ARG A 72 -16.26 7.71 8.88
C ARG A 72 -17.27 6.59 8.99
N ARG A 73 -18.16 6.75 9.97
CA ARG A 73 -19.49 6.13 9.97
C ARG A 73 -20.15 6.57 8.67
N LEU A 74 -20.43 5.64 7.78
CA LEU A 74 -21.14 5.89 6.52
C LEU A 74 -22.56 6.36 6.87
N SER A 75 -22.78 7.66 7.01
CA SER A 75 -24.14 8.22 7.04
C SER A 75 -24.59 8.43 5.61
N LEU A 76 -25.04 7.36 4.97
CA LEU A 76 -25.97 7.44 3.85
C LEU A 76 -27.31 7.91 4.41
N VAL A 77 -27.44 9.21 4.71
CA VAL A 77 -28.72 9.83 5.04
C VAL A 77 -29.05 10.79 3.90
N THR A 78 -29.93 10.26 3.05
CA THR A 78 -30.99 10.89 2.26
C THR A 78 -30.90 12.40 2.04
N ASN A 79 -30.85 12.82 0.78
CA ASN A 79 -31.52 14.04 0.31
C ASN A 79 -31.85 13.91 -1.18
N HIS A 80 -33.01 13.33 -1.47
CA HIS A 80 -33.80 13.72 -2.64
C HIS A 80 -35.22 14.01 -2.17
N THR A 81 -35.41 15.28 -1.82
CA THR A 81 -36.58 16.11 -2.11
C THR A 81 -37.88 15.36 -2.46
N LEU A 82 -38.74 15.17 -1.46
CA LEU A 82 -40.19 15.07 -1.69
C LEU A 82 -40.68 16.48 -2.03
N GLY A 83 -41.20 16.65 -3.25
CA GLY A 83 -41.82 17.89 -3.69
C GLY A 83 -43.08 18.17 -2.89
N SER A 84 -43.09 19.31 -2.20
CA SER A 84 -44.30 19.94 -1.68
C SER A 84 -44.88 20.84 -2.78
N SER A 85 -45.90 20.36 -3.48
CA SER A 85 -46.82 21.23 -4.23
C SER A 85 -47.95 21.64 -3.29
N GLN A 86 -47.93 22.91 -2.85
CA GLN A 86 -49.13 23.66 -2.51
C GLN A 86 -49.00 25.03 -3.17
N GLU A 87 -49.71 25.20 -4.28
CA GLU A 87 -50.60 26.32 -4.63
C GLU A 87 -51.29 26.00 -5.96
#